data_AF-A0A7W9JEJ4-F1
#
_entry.id   AF-A0A7W9JEJ4-F1
#
_cell.length_a   1.000
_cell.length_b   1.000
_cell.length_c   1.000
_cell.angle_alpha   90.00
_cell.angle_beta   90.00
_cell.angle_gamma   90.00
#
_symmetry.space_group_name_H-M   'P 1'
#
loop_
_entity.id
_entity.type
_entity.pdbx_description
1 polymer ?
#
loop_
_entity_poly.entity_id
_entity_poly.type
_entity_poly.pdbx_seq_one_letter_code
_entity_poly.pdbx_strand_id
1 'polypeptide(L)'
;MAIAPTLTALSLGAGVQSTTLLLLAAEGVLPRPDVAIFADTGWEPAAVYAQLDRLADVARAAGIELHRVSKGNLRAAATDPAHRYASVPYFIRNPDGSNGIGRRQCTSEYKLAPITRKVRELLGANPPAFRRVPAGRVCEQWIGFSTDEIGRVSDRRRVKYLTNRYPLLDLGMSRKDCQRWLAARGWGDTVKSACIGCPFHGNRAWRDLRDNHPGEWVDAVAFDAAIRNGGARGSSLRGTAYLHASRVPLDQAPIDRITRAERRDDQVDLFDVLAEEGDPDGCSPYGCRSGTPTQGRAAA
;
A
#
# COMPACT_ATOMS: atom_id res chain seq x y z
N MET A 1 -11.12 1.81 32.90
CA MET A 1 -11.99 2.53 31.94
C MET A 1 -11.18 2.82 30.69
N ALA A 2 -11.72 2.53 29.50
CA ALA A 2 -11.10 2.93 28.25
C ALA A 2 -11.16 4.46 28.13
N ILE A 3 -10.03 5.10 27.82
CA ILE A 3 -9.97 6.53 27.58
C ILE A 3 -10.66 6.79 26.24
N ALA A 4 -11.65 7.69 26.21
CA ALA A 4 -12.31 8.07 24.97
C ALA A 4 -11.29 8.67 23.97
N PRO A 5 -11.39 8.37 22.67
CA PRO A 5 -10.48 8.93 21.69
C PRO A 5 -10.62 10.46 21.62
N THR A 6 -9.47 11.13 21.68
CA THR A 6 -9.37 12.59 21.47
C THR A 6 -9.17 12.96 20.00
N LEU A 7 -9.02 11.94 19.14
CA LEU A 7 -8.87 12.05 17.69
C LEU A 7 -9.36 10.75 17.04
N THR A 8 -10.12 10.86 15.96
CA THR A 8 -10.49 9.76 15.07
C THR A 8 -9.88 10.04 13.69
N ALA A 9 -8.99 9.16 13.24
CA ALA A 9 -8.29 9.32 11.98
C ALA A 9 -8.58 8.16 11.02
N LEU A 10 -8.94 8.47 9.78
CA LEU A 10 -8.99 7.50 8.69
C LEU A 10 -7.62 7.33 8.05
N SER A 11 -7.10 6.11 8.00
CA SER A 11 -5.93 5.78 7.19
C SER A 11 -6.37 5.64 5.73
N LEU A 12 -6.28 6.73 4.98
CA LEU A 12 -6.74 6.78 3.60
C LEU A 12 -5.66 6.25 2.66
N GLY A 13 -5.91 5.09 2.07
CA GLY A 13 -5.04 4.51 1.03
C GLY A 13 -5.41 4.91 -0.39
N ALA A 14 -6.53 5.61 -0.60
CA ALA A 14 -7.13 5.88 -1.91
C ALA A 14 -7.33 4.62 -2.79
N GLY A 15 -7.56 3.47 -2.16
CA GLY A 15 -8.06 2.27 -2.83
C GLY A 15 -9.51 2.01 -2.44
N VAL A 16 -10.16 1.06 -3.14
CA VAL A 16 -11.55 0.62 -2.95
C VAL A 16 -12.06 0.77 -1.51
N GLN A 17 -11.55 0.01 -0.54
CA GLN A 17 -12.09 -0.02 0.82
C GLN A 17 -11.92 1.30 1.58
N SER A 18 -10.77 1.96 1.48
CA SER A 18 -10.54 3.23 2.17
C SER A 18 -11.38 4.37 1.56
N THR A 19 -11.62 4.30 0.25
CA THR A 19 -12.53 5.20 -0.46
C THR A 19 -13.96 4.96 0.02
N THR A 20 -14.41 3.71 0.11
CA THR A 20 -15.72 3.34 0.69
C THR A 20 -15.88 3.90 2.10
N LEU A 21 -14.88 3.75 2.98
CA LEU A 21 -14.95 4.31 4.33
C LEU A 21 -15.13 5.83 4.35
N LEU A 22 -14.37 6.57 3.53
CA LEU A 22 -14.49 8.02 3.47
C LEU A 22 -15.89 8.45 3.01
N LEU A 23 -16.42 7.81 1.96
CA LEU A 23 -17.73 8.15 1.42
C LEU A 23 -18.87 7.74 2.37
N LEU A 24 -18.78 6.58 3.03
CA LEU A 24 -19.74 6.18 4.07
C LEU A 24 -19.78 7.20 5.22
N ALA A 25 -18.63 7.71 5.64
CA ALA A 25 -18.55 8.76 6.65
C ALA A 25 -19.09 10.11 6.14
N ALA A 26 -18.78 10.47 4.89
CA ALA A 26 -19.25 11.70 4.26
C ALA A 26 -20.78 11.72 4.09
N GLU A 27 -21.38 10.57 3.78
CA GLU A 27 -22.84 10.39 3.67
C GLU A 27 -23.54 10.22 5.04
N GLY A 28 -22.79 10.20 6.15
CA GLY A 28 -23.33 10.05 7.50
C GLY A 28 -23.81 8.64 7.85
N VAL A 29 -23.47 7.63 7.04
CA VAL A 29 -23.73 6.20 7.33
C VAL A 29 -22.83 5.72 8.46
N LEU A 30 -21.58 6.19 8.48
CA LEU A 30 -20.64 6.03 9.57
C LEU A 30 -20.45 7.35 10.32
N PRO A 31 -20.05 7.33 11.60
CA PRO A 31 -19.55 8.53 12.27
C PRO A 31 -18.46 9.21 11.43
N ARG A 32 -18.35 10.53 11.51
CA ARG A 32 -17.30 11.24 10.78
C ARG A 32 -15.97 11.13 11.52
N PRO A 33 -14.87 10.70 10.87
CA PRO A 33 -13.55 10.88 11.44
C PRO A 33 -13.20 12.37 11.44
N ASP A 34 -12.38 12.80 12.39
CA ASP A 34 -11.88 14.18 12.44
C ASP A 34 -10.98 14.48 11.24
N VAL A 35 -10.15 13.51 10.86
CA VAL A 35 -9.19 13.63 9.77
C VAL A 35 -9.10 12.37 8.91
N ALA A 36 -8.69 12.54 7.66
CA ALA A 36 -8.20 11.47 6.79
C ALA A 36 -6.72 11.72 6.47
N ILE A 37 -5.88 10.68 6.54
CA ILE A 37 -4.44 10.82 6.31
C ILE A 37 -4.04 9.92 5.15
N PHE A 38 -3.54 10.52 4.08
CA PHE A 38 -2.94 9.85 2.92
C PHE A 38 -1.42 9.96 2.98
N ALA A 39 -0.73 8.83 2.86
CA ALA A 39 0.73 8.79 2.82
C ALA A 39 1.22 8.70 1.37
N ASP A 40 1.67 9.83 0.85
CA ASP A 40 2.18 9.98 -0.50
C ASP A 40 3.63 9.49 -0.60
N THR A 41 3.81 8.42 -1.35
CA THR A 41 5.11 7.83 -1.67
C THR A 41 5.86 8.62 -2.75
N GLY A 42 5.21 9.61 -3.38
CA GLY A 42 5.71 10.36 -4.52
C GLY A 42 5.78 9.52 -5.80
N TRP A 43 5.20 8.32 -5.81
CA TRP A 43 5.32 7.37 -6.92
C TRP A 43 4.05 6.51 -7.11
N GLU A 44 2.90 7.09 -6.81
CA GLU A 44 1.61 6.49 -7.15
C GLU A 44 1.26 6.79 -8.63
N PRO A 45 0.42 5.96 -9.27
CA PRO A 45 -0.12 6.24 -10.60
C PRO A 45 -0.91 7.55 -10.66
N ALA A 46 -0.97 8.19 -11.84
CA ALA A 46 -1.73 9.41 -12.07
C ALA A 46 -3.22 9.25 -11.72
N ALA A 47 -3.79 8.08 -11.99
CA ALA A 47 -5.18 7.75 -11.65
C ALA A 47 -5.43 7.80 -10.12
N VAL A 48 -4.46 7.38 -9.30
CA VAL A 48 -4.56 7.45 -7.83
C VAL A 48 -4.58 8.91 -7.37
N TYR A 49 -3.73 9.77 -7.96
CA TYR A 49 -3.73 11.20 -7.65
C TYR A 49 -5.03 11.89 -8.06
N ALA A 50 -5.54 11.62 -9.27
CA ALA A 50 -6.82 12.16 -9.72
C ALA A 50 -7.99 11.72 -8.81
N GLN A 51 -7.99 10.45 -8.38
CA GLN A 51 -8.96 9.95 -7.41
C GLN A 51 -8.82 10.62 -6.04
N LEU A 52 -7.58 10.85 -5.57
CA LEU A 52 -7.32 11.53 -4.31
C LEU A 52 -7.81 12.99 -4.33
N ASP A 53 -7.72 13.68 -5.48
CA ASP A 53 -8.26 15.02 -5.64
C ASP A 53 -9.79 15.01 -5.54
N ARG A 54 -10.48 14.08 -6.23
CA ARG A 54 -11.94 13.88 -6.06
C ARG A 54 -12.30 13.58 -4.60
N LEU A 55 -11.53 12.73 -3.91
CA LEU A 55 -11.77 12.38 -2.51
C LEU A 55 -11.56 13.57 -1.57
N ALA A 56 -10.61 14.45 -1.88
CA ALA A 56 -10.38 15.66 -1.10
C ALA A 56 -11.57 16.61 -1.15
N ASP A 57 -12.25 16.73 -2.30
CA ASP A 57 -13.45 17.55 -2.42
C ASP A 57 -14.62 16.97 -1.61
N VAL A 58 -14.83 15.65 -1.68
CA VAL A 58 -15.84 14.95 -0.84
C VAL A 58 -15.54 15.13 0.65
N ALA A 59 -14.28 14.92 1.06
CA ALA A 59 -13.86 15.09 2.45
C ALA A 59 -14.12 16.53 2.94
N ARG A 60 -13.74 17.53 2.14
CA ARG A 60 -13.94 18.95 2.46
C ARG A 60 -15.43 19.26 2.63
N ALA A 61 -16.29 18.80 1.71
CA ALA A 61 -17.72 19.00 1.80
C ALA A 61 -18.34 18.34 3.05
N ALA A 62 -17.79 17.21 3.51
CA ALA A 62 -18.22 16.53 4.72
C ALA A 62 -17.63 17.09 6.02
N GLY A 63 -16.69 18.04 5.94
CA GLY A 63 -15.95 18.58 7.09
C GLY A 63 -14.87 17.65 7.64
N ILE A 64 -14.31 16.78 6.80
CA ILE A 64 -13.20 15.88 7.15
C ILE A 64 -11.90 16.47 6.60
N GLU A 65 -10.94 16.81 7.47
CA GLU A 65 -9.67 17.37 7.03
C GLU A 65 -8.78 16.27 6.42
N LEU A 66 -8.37 16.44 5.15
CA LEU A 66 -7.50 15.49 4.47
C LEU A 66 -6.03 15.96 4.53
N HIS A 67 -5.20 15.23 5.26
CA HIS A 67 -3.76 15.45 5.30
C HIS A 67 -3.03 14.56 4.31
N ARG A 68 -2.25 15.18 3.42
CA ARG A 68 -1.23 14.48 2.60
C ARG A 68 0.12 14.57 3.31
N VAL A 69 0.71 13.43 3.62
CA VAL A 69 2.01 13.34 4.31
C VAL A 69 3.00 12.56 3.46
N SER A 70 4.28 12.92 3.48
CA SER A 70 5.30 12.26 2.68
C SER A 70 6.65 12.15 3.40
N LYS A 71 7.44 11.14 3.02
CA LYS A 71 8.88 11.00 3.33
C LYS A 71 9.76 11.39 2.13
N GLY A 72 9.17 11.93 1.07
CA GLY A 72 9.83 12.15 -0.21
C GLY A 72 9.48 11.05 -1.22
N ASN A 73 10.28 10.96 -2.28
CA ASN A 73 10.00 10.11 -3.43
C ASN A 73 10.64 8.72 -3.29
N LEU A 74 9.80 7.68 -3.22
CA LEU A 74 10.21 6.28 -3.04
C LEU A 74 11.12 5.79 -4.19
N ARG A 75 10.80 6.15 -5.43
CA ARG A 75 11.56 5.75 -6.62
C ARG A 75 12.97 6.33 -6.59
N ALA A 76 13.08 7.63 -6.31
CA ALA A 76 14.36 8.33 -6.21
C ALA A 76 15.23 7.72 -5.11
N ALA A 77 14.65 7.50 -3.93
CA ALA A 77 15.38 6.89 -2.82
C ALA A 77 15.82 5.45 -3.10
N ALA A 78 15.00 4.65 -3.79
CA ALA A 78 15.34 3.28 -4.15
C ALA A 78 16.45 3.18 -5.21
N THR A 79 16.66 4.24 -6.00
CA THR A 79 17.67 4.27 -7.07
C THR A 79 18.91 5.09 -6.75
N ASP A 80 18.87 5.94 -5.71
CA ASP A 80 19.97 6.82 -5.25
C ASP A 80 21.25 6.03 -4.93
N PRO A 81 22.32 6.15 -5.75
CA PRO A 81 23.60 5.47 -5.53
C PRO A 81 24.22 5.70 -4.15
N ALA A 82 23.98 6.85 -3.51
CA ALA A 82 24.53 7.21 -2.20
C ALA A 82 23.75 6.58 -1.02
N HIS A 83 22.47 6.26 -1.21
CA HIS A 83 21.55 5.78 -0.17
C HIS A 83 20.76 4.54 -0.58
N ARG A 84 21.30 3.69 -1.48
CA ARG A 84 20.60 2.47 -1.93
C ARG A 84 20.38 1.46 -0.80
N TYR A 85 19.33 1.69 -0.04
CA TYR A 85 18.71 0.75 0.87
C TYR A 85 17.48 0.21 0.14
N ALA A 86 17.39 -1.12 0.00
CA ALA A 86 16.25 -1.77 -0.64
C ALA A 86 15.00 -1.60 0.24
N SER A 87 14.27 -0.51 0.03
CA SER A 87 13.00 -0.27 0.73
C SER A 87 11.87 -1.13 0.13
N VAL A 88 11.97 -1.46 -1.15
CA VAL A 88 10.96 -2.22 -1.89
C VAL A 88 11.41 -3.69 -2.01
N PRO A 89 10.49 -4.66 -1.81
CA PRO A 89 10.82 -6.09 -1.80
C PRO A 89 10.88 -6.70 -3.21
N TYR A 90 11.93 -6.40 -3.97
CA TYR A 90 12.12 -6.94 -5.32
C TYR A 90 12.35 -8.46 -5.32
N PHE A 91 12.03 -9.13 -6.43
CA PHE A 91 12.40 -10.53 -6.65
C PHE A 91 13.90 -10.62 -6.95
N ILE A 92 14.59 -11.56 -6.32
CA ILE A 92 16.04 -11.72 -6.46
C ILE A 92 16.34 -13.08 -7.10
N ARG A 93 17.26 -13.10 -8.07
CA ARG A 93 17.92 -14.31 -8.56
C ARG A 93 19.35 -14.33 -8.02
N ASN A 94 19.66 -15.27 -7.12
CA ASN A 94 20.97 -15.44 -6.51
C ASN A 94 21.98 -16.08 -7.48
N PRO A 95 23.30 -16.03 -7.21
CA PRO A 95 24.34 -16.55 -8.09
C PRO A 95 24.35 -18.07 -8.13
N ASP A 96 23.89 -18.71 -7.05
CA ASP A 96 23.67 -20.15 -6.96
C ASP A 96 22.40 -20.62 -7.72
N GLY A 97 21.72 -19.71 -8.42
CA GLY A 97 20.48 -19.97 -9.14
C GLY A 97 19.22 -19.99 -8.26
N SER A 98 19.37 -19.86 -6.94
CA SER A 98 18.22 -19.83 -6.03
C SER A 98 17.43 -18.53 -6.12
N ASN A 99 16.17 -18.61 -5.74
CA ASN A 99 15.20 -17.53 -5.84
C ASN A 99 14.96 -16.90 -4.45
N GLY A 100 14.86 -15.57 -4.41
CA GLY A 100 14.55 -14.82 -3.19
C GLY A 100 13.59 -13.65 -3.44
N ILE A 101 13.22 -12.97 -2.35
CA ILE A 101 12.52 -11.69 -2.35
C ILE A 101 13.13 -10.79 -1.28
N GLY A 102 13.34 -9.52 -1.61
CA GLY A 102 13.81 -8.50 -0.68
C GLY A 102 12.84 -8.32 0.49
N ARG A 103 13.34 -7.84 1.64
CA ARG A 103 12.45 -7.50 2.77
C ARG A 103 11.67 -6.24 2.45
N ARG A 104 10.38 -6.23 2.74
CA ARG A 104 9.54 -5.05 2.54
C ARG A 104 9.77 -4.04 3.67
N GLN A 105 10.23 -2.84 3.33
CA GLN A 105 10.42 -1.73 4.27
C GLN A 105 9.67 -0.45 3.84
N CYS A 106 9.20 -0.40 2.58
CA CYS A 106 8.51 0.75 2.00
C CYS A 106 7.23 1.11 2.77
N THR A 107 6.45 0.13 3.21
CA THR A 107 5.24 0.37 4.02
C THR A 107 5.58 1.01 5.36
N SER A 108 6.56 0.49 6.09
CA SER A 108 6.96 1.07 7.38
C SER A 108 7.51 2.49 7.23
N GLU A 109 8.31 2.72 6.19
CA GLU A 109 9.05 3.97 6.01
C GLU A 109 8.26 5.07 5.33
N TYR A 110 7.54 4.75 4.25
CA TYR A 110 6.85 5.73 3.42
C TYR A 110 5.36 5.83 3.74
N LYS A 111 4.78 4.88 4.48
CA LYS A 111 3.39 4.96 4.94
C LYS A 111 3.26 5.14 6.44
N LEU A 112 3.65 4.13 7.24
CA LEU A 112 3.42 4.16 8.69
C LEU A 112 4.19 5.27 9.40
N ALA A 113 5.46 5.51 9.06
CA ALA A 113 6.24 6.56 9.71
C ALA A 113 5.68 7.98 9.49
N PRO A 114 5.33 8.40 8.25
CA PRO A 114 4.64 9.68 8.01
C PRO A 114 3.27 9.78 8.69
N ILE A 115 2.42 8.74 8.59
CA ILE A 115 1.09 8.73 9.21
C ILE A 115 1.22 8.89 10.73
N THR A 116 2.02 8.04 11.37
CA THR A 116 2.21 8.09 12.83
C THR A 116 2.85 9.40 13.28
N ARG A 117 3.70 10.04 12.47
CA ARG A 117 4.23 11.39 12.78
C ARG A 117 3.11 12.42 12.83
N LYS A 118 2.23 12.43 11.82
CA LYS A 118 1.09 13.36 11.75
C LYS A 118 0.07 13.09 12.84
N VAL A 119 -0.24 11.83 13.15
CA VAL A 119 -1.11 11.49 14.30
C VAL A 119 -0.52 12.03 15.61
N ARG A 120 0.79 11.87 15.85
CA ARG A 120 1.44 12.41 17.05
C ARG A 120 1.37 13.93 17.12
N GLU A 121 1.60 14.61 16.00
CA GLU A 121 1.45 16.07 15.87
C GLU A 121 0.03 16.51 16.24
N LEU A 122 -1.00 15.90 15.64
CA LEU A 122 -2.42 16.21 15.91
C LEU A 122 -2.83 15.91 17.36
N LEU A 123 -2.22 14.92 18.00
CA LEU A 123 -2.43 14.64 19.42
C LEU A 123 -1.71 15.63 20.35
N GLY A 124 -0.89 16.55 19.83
CA GLY A 124 -0.20 17.60 20.59
C GLY A 124 1.27 17.29 20.91
N ALA A 125 1.93 16.42 20.14
CA ALA A 125 3.38 16.23 20.28
C ALA A 125 4.14 17.47 19.79
N ASN A 126 5.20 17.86 20.51
CA ASN A 126 5.96 19.06 20.19
C ASN A 126 7.01 18.85 19.07
N PRO A 127 7.28 19.89 18.26
CA PRO A 127 8.39 19.89 17.31
C PRO A 127 9.76 19.83 18.02
N PRO A 128 10.85 19.52 17.29
CA PRO A 128 10.89 19.19 15.86
C PRO A 128 10.61 17.72 15.56
N ALA A 129 10.68 16.85 16.58
CA ALA A 129 10.69 15.40 16.37
C ALA A 129 9.33 14.71 16.59
N PHE A 130 8.33 15.41 17.16
CA PHE A 130 6.97 14.91 17.39
C PHE A 130 6.93 13.52 18.06
N ARG A 131 7.83 13.27 19.03
CA ARG A 131 8.06 11.92 19.59
C ARG A 131 7.12 11.55 20.72
N ARG A 132 6.76 12.50 21.60
CA ARG A 132 6.01 12.25 22.82
C ARG A 132 4.61 12.85 22.72
N VAL A 133 3.60 12.00 22.88
CA VAL A 133 2.19 12.40 22.94
C VAL A 133 1.85 12.76 24.40
N PRO A 134 1.14 13.88 24.65
CA PRO A 134 0.67 14.22 26.00
C PRO A 134 -0.19 13.11 26.61
N ALA A 135 -0.11 12.95 27.93
CA ALA A 135 -0.86 11.92 28.64
C ALA A 135 -2.38 12.10 28.42
N GLY A 136 -3.09 10.97 28.27
CA GLY A 136 -4.55 10.97 28.04
C GLY A 136 -5.00 11.27 26.60
N ARG A 137 -4.09 11.67 25.71
CA ARG A 137 -4.42 11.88 24.28
C ARG A 137 -4.27 10.57 23.52
N VAL A 138 -5.35 10.12 22.89
CA VAL A 138 -5.37 8.87 22.11
C VAL A 138 -6.13 9.05 20.80
N CYS A 139 -5.68 8.33 19.77
CA CYS A 139 -6.25 8.29 18.44
C CYS A 139 -6.91 6.93 18.20
N GLU A 140 -8.17 6.93 17.78
CA GLU A 140 -8.80 5.80 17.10
C GLU A 140 -8.43 5.88 15.61
N GLN A 141 -7.82 4.84 15.07
CA GLN A 141 -7.37 4.77 13.69
C GLN A 141 -8.29 3.82 12.91
N TRP A 142 -9.04 4.36 11.97
CA TRP A 142 -9.87 3.57 11.06
C TRP A 142 -9.03 2.98 9.94
N ILE A 143 -9.19 1.68 9.72
CA ILE A 143 -8.48 0.90 8.70
C ILE A 143 -9.53 0.18 7.85
N GLY A 144 -9.41 0.30 6.52
CA GLY A 144 -10.33 -0.30 5.56
C GLY A 144 -10.05 -1.77 5.28
N PHE A 145 -10.06 -2.63 6.30
CA PHE A 145 -10.11 -4.09 6.09
C PHE A 145 -11.55 -4.57 6.04
N SER A 146 -11.89 -5.31 4.99
CA SER A 146 -13.19 -5.95 4.79
C SER A 146 -13.19 -7.40 5.28
N THR A 147 -14.35 -8.07 5.25
CA THR A 147 -14.55 -9.42 5.81
C THR A 147 -13.62 -10.48 5.21
N ASP A 148 -13.29 -10.36 3.93
CA ASP A 148 -12.33 -11.19 3.20
C ASP A 148 -10.87 -10.98 3.66
N GLU A 149 -10.60 -9.93 4.42
CA GLU A 149 -9.28 -9.56 4.95
C GLU A 149 -9.17 -9.72 6.47
N ILE A 150 -10.10 -10.44 7.10
CA ILE A 150 -10.14 -10.59 8.57
C ILE A 150 -8.83 -11.14 9.15
N GLY A 151 -8.08 -11.95 8.39
CA GLY A 151 -6.75 -12.45 8.79
C GLY A 151 -5.67 -11.37 8.92
N ARG A 152 -5.90 -10.15 8.39
CA ARG A 152 -5.01 -8.99 8.54
C ARG A 152 -5.30 -8.18 9.80
N VAL A 153 -6.44 -8.43 10.45
CA VAL A 153 -6.86 -7.73 11.66
C VAL A 153 -5.86 -8.00 12.78
N SER A 154 -5.54 -6.94 13.53
CA SER A 154 -4.73 -7.06 14.73
C SER A 154 -5.31 -6.22 15.84
N ASP A 155 -5.61 -6.88 16.95
CA ASP A 155 -6.00 -6.22 18.21
C ASP A 155 -4.78 -5.82 19.04
N ARG A 156 -3.58 -6.11 18.55
CA ARG A 156 -2.34 -5.78 19.25
C ARG A 156 -2.12 -4.28 19.22
N ARG A 157 -2.19 -3.68 20.39
CA ARG A 157 -1.84 -2.28 20.58
C ARG A 157 -0.34 -2.07 20.46
N ARG A 158 0.10 -1.52 19.32
CA ARG A 158 1.53 -1.25 19.06
C ARG A 158 2.09 -0.11 19.92
N VAL A 159 1.26 0.91 20.20
CA VAL A 159 1.67 2.12 20.93
C VAL A 159 0.56 2.64 21.83
N LYS A 160 0.95 3.31 22.92
CA LYS A 160 0.02 3.75 23.98
C LYS A 160 -0.99 4.85 23.60
N TYR A 161 -0.88 5.42 22.41
CA TYR A 161 -1.76 6.50 21.95
C TYR A 161 -2.62 6.10 20.76
N LEU A 162 -2.56 4.86 20.27
CA LEU A 162 -3.26 4.43 19.06
C LEU A 162 -4.07 3.17 19.33
N THR A 163 -5.28 3.13 18.81
CA THR A 163 -6.16 1.95 18.81
C THR A 163 -6.75 1.80 17.41
N ASN A 164 -6.74 0.60 16.85
CA ASN A 164 -7.29 0.34 15.52
C ASN A 164 -8.79 0.08 15.60
N ARG A 165 -9.53 0.51 14.57
CA ARG A 165 -10.92 0.14 14.32
C ARG A 165 -11.11 -0.23 12.86
N TYR A 166 -12.03 -1.15 12.58
CA TYR A 166 -12.24 -1.74 11.25
C TYR A 166 -13.72 -1.63 10.84
N PRO A 167 -14.22 -0.44 10.47
CA PRO A 167 -15.66 -0.23 10.31
C PRO A 167 -16.31 -1.08 9.20
N LEU A 168 -15.57 -1.50 8.18
CA LEU A 168 -16.12 -2.38 7.13
C LEU A 168 -16.42 -3.79 7.67
N LEU A 169 -15.69 -4.27 8.68
CA LEU A 169 -16.00 -5.51 9.39
C LEU A 169 -17.27 -5.34 10.24
N ASP A 170 -17.39 -4.20 10.93
CA ASP A 170 -18.58 -3.87 11.73
C ASP A 170 -19.85 -3.85 10.84
N LEU A 171 -19.71 -3.43 9.57
CA LEU A 171 -20.77 -3.42 8.57
C LEU A 171 -20.93 -4.74 7.80
N GLY A 172 -20.06 -5.74 8.03
CA GLY A 172 -20.08 -7.01 7.31
C GLY A 172 -19.77 -6.91 5.81
N MET A 173 -19.13 -5.83 5.36
CA MET A 173 -18.85 -5.59 3.94
C MET A 173 -17.63 -6.38 3.48
N SER A 174 -17.74 -7.10 2.36
CA SER A 174 -16.60 -7.62 1.60
C SER A 174 -16.00 -6.56 0.68
N ARG A 175 -14.82 -6.84 0.10
CA ARG A 175 -14.25 -6.00 -0.96
C ARG A 175 -15.19 -5.85 -2.16
N LYS A 176 -15.91 -6.93 -2.54
CA LYS A 176 -16.87 -6.91 -3.65
C LYS A 176 -18.08 -6.03 -3.34
N ASP A 177 -18.53 -6.02 -2.09
CA ASP A 177 -19.60 -5.11 -1.65
C ASP A 177 -19.15 -3.66 -1.70
N CYS A 178 -17.90 -3.37 -1.30
CA CYS A 178 -17.30 -2.05 -1.43
C CYS A 178 -17.29 -1.58 -2.90
N GLN A 179 -16.88 -2.45 -3.83
CA GLN A 179 -16.88 -2.12 -5.27
C GLN A 179 -18.29 -1.83 -5.80
N ARG A 180 -19.27 -2.68 -5.47
CA ARG A 180 -20.68 -2.48 -5.87
C ARG A 180 -21.24 -1.16 -5.31
N TRP A 181 -20.94 -0.89 -4.04
CA TRP A 181 -21.38 0.30 -3.33
C TRP A 181 -20.81 1.58 -3.94
N LEU A 182 -19.52 1.57 -4.31
CA LEU A 182 -18.84 2.66 -5.00
C LEU A 182 -19.39 2.86 -6.42
N ALA A 183 -19.58 1.78 -7.17
CA ALA A 183 -20.12 1.85 -8.53
C ALA A 183 -21.51 2.52 -8.56
N ALA A 184 -22.38 2.19 -7.60
CA ALA A 184 -23.69 2.82 -7.45
C ALA A 184 -23.66 4.33 -7.18
N ARG A 185 -22.50 4.89 -6.84
CA ARG A 185 -22.27 6.31 -6.52
C ARG A 185 -21.38 7.04 -7.52
N GLY A 186 -21.10 6.42 -8.67
CA GLY A 186 -20.20 7.01 -9.68
C GLY A 186 -18.72 6.94 -9.31
N TRP A 187 -18.35 5.97 -8.48
CA TRP A 187 -16.96 5.64 -8.09
C TRP A 187 -16.54 4.24 -8.58
N GLY A 188 -17.21 3.72 -9.62
CA GLY A 188 -16.90 2.40 -10.19
C GLY A 188 -15.52 2.31 -10.84
N ASP A 189 -14.93 3.46 -11.17
CA ASP A 189 -13.59 3.66 -11.70
C ASP A 189 -12.50 3.69 -10.61
N THR A 190 -12.86 3.45 -9.33
CA THR A 190 -11.91 3.48 -8.22
C THR A 190 -10.79 2.47 -8.44
N VAL A 191 -9.56 2.98 -8.56
CA VAL A 191 -8.37 2.17 -8.80
C VAL A 191 -7.85 1.52 -7.52
N LYS A 192 -7.09 0.44 -7.67
CA LYS A 192 -6.33 -0.16 -6.57
C LYS A 192 -5.12 0.72 -6.28
N SER A 193 -4.83 0.97 -5.00
CA SER A 193 -3.66 1.75 -4.64
C SER A 193 -2.41 0.88 -4.55
N ALA A 194 -1.49 1.11 -5.47
CA ALA A 194 -0.14 0.55 -5.49
C ALA A 194 0.77 1.48 -6.30
N CYS A 195 2.02 1.65 -5.85
CA CYS A 195 3.01 2.46 -6.56
C CYS A 195 3.29 1.87 -7.95
N ILE A 196 3.73 2.70 -8.89
CA ILE A 196 3.99 2.32 -10.30
C ILE A 196 4.89 1.07 -10.39
N GLY A 197 6.04 1.05 -9.70
CA GLY A 197 6.94 -0.12 -9.71
C GLY A 197 6.78 -1.05 -8.51
N CYS A 198 5.57 -1.28 -8.02
CA CYS A 198 5.32 -2.26 -6.95
C CYS A 198 5.54 -3.69 -7.47
N PRO A 199 6.42 -4.53 -6.85
CA PRO A 199 6.63 -5.91 -7.29
C PRO A 199 5.41 -6.84 -7.11
N PHE A 200 4.34 -6.36 -6.48
CA PHE A 200 3.12 -7.13 -6.25
C PHE A 200 2.00 -6.79 -7.22
N HIS A 201 2.30 -6.09 -8.31
CA HIS A 201 1.43 -6.06 -9.48
C HIS A 201 1.38 -7.46 -10.10
N GLY A 202 0.17 -7.91 -10.42
CA GLY A 202 -0.03 -9.10 -11.24
C GLY A 202 0.07 -8.78 -12.74
N ASN A 203 0.09 -9.81 -13.57
CA ASN A 203 0.19 -9.68 -15.03
C ASN A 203 -0.87 -8.75 -15.63
N ARG A 204 -2.10 -8.77 -15.09
CA ARG A 204 -3.16 -7.87 -15.53
C ARG A 204 -2.83 -6.40 -15.30
N ALA A 205 -2.30 -6.07 -14.11
CA ALA A 205 -1.91 -4.70 -13.77
C ALA A 205 -0.71 -4.24 -14.59
N TRP A 206 0.25 -5.13 -14.88
CA TRP A 206 1.37 -4.81 -15.77
C TRP A 206 0.93 -4.53 -17.20
N ARG A 207 -0.01 -5.33 -17.74
CA ARG A 207 -0.58 -5.08 -19.07
C ARG A 207 -1.37 -3.78 -19.12
N ASP A 208 -2.20 -3.51 -18.12
CA ASP A 208 -2.93 -2.24 -18.03
C ASP A 208 -1.97 -1.04 -18.03
N LEU A 209 -0.87 -1.12 -17.26
CA LEU A 209 0.17 -0.11 -17.27
C LEU A 209 0.81 0.04 -18.67
N ARG A 210 1.17 -1.06 -19.33
CA ARG A 210 1.78 -1.06 -20.67
C ARG A 210 0.84 -0.49 -21.74
N ASP A 211 -0.41 -0.93 -21.74
CA ASP A 211 -1.35 -0.72 -22.83
C ASP A 211 -2.12 0.61 -22.68
N ASN A 212 -2.38 1.04 -21.45
CA ASN A 212 -3.18 2.24 -21.16
C ASN A 212 -2.39 3.40 -20.53
N HIS A 213 -1.21 3.12 -19.96
CA HIS A 213 -0.40 4.12 -19.23
C HIS A 213 1.08 4.09 -19.67
N PRO A 214 1.40 4.31 -20.96
CA PRO A 214 2.74 4.05 -21.52
C PRO A 214 3.87 4.84 -20.84
N GLY A 215 3.59 6.04 -20.33
CA GLY A 215 4.58 6.81 -19.55
C GLY A 215 4.94 6.16 -18.23
N GLU A 216 3.95 5.61 -17.51
CA GLU A 216 4.15 4.89 -16.25
C GLU A 216 4.80 3.52 -16.49
N TRP A 217 4.49 2.87 -17.61
CA TRP A 217 5.16 1.64 -18.04
C TRP A 217 6.66 1.85 -18.31
N VAL A 218 7.00 2.89 -19.08
CA VAL A 218 8.40 3.26 -19.33
C VAL A 218 9.12 3.54 -18.02
N ASP A 219 8.46 4.21 -17.08
CA ASP A 219 9.02 4.47 -15.76
C ASP A 219 9.28 3.19 -14.95
N ALA A 220 8.32 2.26 -14.94
CA ALA A 220 8.47 0.97 -14.28
C ALA A 220 9.62 0.12 -14.88
N VAL A 221 9.74 0.08 -16.21
CA VAL A 221 10.82 -0.64 -16.91
C VAL A 221 12.18 0.00 -16.63
N ALA A 222 12.28 1.33 -16.68
CA ALA A 222 13.52 2.06 -16.36
C ALA A 222 13.96 1.80 -14.92
N PHE A 223 13.00 1.76 -14.00
CA PHE A 223 13.27 1.43 -12.60
C PHE A 223 13.73 -0.02 -12.42
N ASP A 224 13.05 -0.98 -13.06
CA ASP A 224 13.43 -2.40 -13.05
C ASP A 224 14.88 -2.62 -13.53
N ALA A 225 15.30 -1.89 -14.57
CA ALA A 225 16.69 -1.90 -15.04
C ALA A 225 17.66 -1.30 -13.99
N ALA A 226 17.28 -0.19 -13.34
CA ALA A 226 18.14 0.52 -12.41
C ALA A 226 18.43 -0.26 -11.10
N ILE A 227 17.51 -1.14 -10.67
CA ILE A 227 17.63 -1.88 -9.40
C ILE A 227 18.50 -3.16 -9.49
N ARG A 228 18.87 -3.59 -10.70
CA ARG A 228 19.50 -4.90 -11.00
C ARG A 228 20.67 -5.27 -10.09
N ASN A 229 21.58 -4.33 -9.84
CA ASN A 229 22.84 -4.61 -9.15
C ASN A 229 22.81 -4.31 -7.66
N GLY A 230 21.64 -3.96 -7.10
CA GLY A 230 21.50 -3.62 -5.70
C GLY A 230 22.32 -2.42 -5.23
N GLY A 231 22.23 -2.19 -3.92
CA GLY A 231 22.80 -1.01 -3.29
C GLY A 231 24.28 -1.10 -2.96
N ALA A 232 24.96 0.04 -3.05
CA ALA A 232 26.41 0.16 -2.83
C ALA A 232 26.84 0.14 -1.36
N ARG A 233 25.92 0.02 -0.38
CA ARG A 233 26.28 -0.03 1.06
C ARG A 233 25.44 -1.06 1.81
N GLY A 234 26.13 -2.09 2.31
CA GLY A 234 25.56 -3.23 3.01
C GLY A 234 25.40 -4.41 2.06
N SER A 235 26.40 -5.31 2.06
CA SER A 235 26.58 -6.48 1.17
C SER A 235 25.82 -6.35 -0.14
N SER A 236 26.53 -5.97 -1.22
CA SER A 236 26.07 -6.02 -2.61
C SER A 236 24.98 -7.08 -2.75
N LEU A 237 23.79 -6.72 -3.26
CA LEU A 237 22.69 -7.68 -3.40
C LEU A 237 23.31 -8.97 -3.89
N ARG A 238 23.17 -10.05 -3.10
CA ARG A 238 23.87 -11.29 -3.44
C ARG A 238 23.42 -11.81 -4.80
N GLY A 239 22.33 -11.28 -5.39
CA GLY A 239 21.85 -11.62 -6.71
C GLY A 239 21.31 -10.41 -7.49
N THR A 240 20.68 -10.70 -8.63
CA THR A 240 20.07 -9.70 -9.51
C THR A 240 18.61 -9.45 -9.13
N ALA A 241 18.22 -8.19 -8.95
CA ALA A 241 16.86 -7.81 -8.57
C ALA A 241 15.95 -7.57 -9.78
N TYR A 242 14.67 -7.91 -9.67
CA TYR A 242 13.61 -7.77 -10.67
C TYR A 242 12.28 -7.34 -10.05
N LEU A 243 11.49 -6.55 -10.77
CA LEU A 243 10.11 -6.24 -10.40
C LEU A 243 9.16 -7.42 -10.61
N HIS A 244 9.41 -8.27 -11.60
CA HIS A 244 8.52 -9.37 -11.95
C HIS A 244 8.93 -10.72 -11.33
N ALA A 245 7.95 -11.54 -10.94
CA ALA A 245 8.16 -12.81 -10.24
C ALA A 245 8.96 -13.84 -11.06
N SER A 246 8.92 -13.76 -12.40
CA SER A 246 9.71 -14.61 -13.30
C SER A 246 11.21 -14.28 -13.31
N ARG A 247 11.64 -13.18 -12.67
CA ARG A 247 13.05 -12.75 -12.57
C ARG A 247 13.71 -12.55 -13.95
N VAL A 248 12.94 -11.97 -14.86
CA VAL A 248 13.40 -11.46 -16.16
C VAL A 248 13.06 -9.97 -16.24
N PRO A 249 13.70 -9.21 -17.14
CA PRO A 249 13.34 -7.82 -17.36
C PRO A 249 11.85 -7.60 -17.56
N LEU A 250 11.31 -6.54 -16.99
CA LEU A 250 9.87 -6.29 -16.98
C LEU A 250 9.29 -6.20 -18.40
N ASP A 251 10.05 -5.63 -19.33
CA ASP A 251 9.75 -5.55 -20.76
C ASP A 251 9.85 -6.91 -21.50
N GLN A 252 10.41 -7.93 -20.86
CA GLN A 252 10.53 -9.30 -21.35
C GLN A 252 9.71 -10.30 -20.52
N ALA A 253 9.01 -9.81 -19.49
CA ALA A 253 8.23 -10.64 -18.61
C ALA A 253 7.02 -11.24 -19.36
N PRO A 254 6.62 -12.48 -19.05
CA PRO A 254 5.52 -13.16 -19.74
C PRO A 254 4.15 -12.65 -19.27
N ILE A 255 3.90 -11.34 -19.37
CA ILE A 255 2.69 -10.68 -18.87
C ILE A 255 1.47 -10.89 -19.77
N ASP A 256 1.67 -11.30 -21.03
CA ASP A 256 0.60 -11.61 -21.99
C ASP A 256 0.01 -13.02 -21.84
N ARG A 257 0.57 -13.82 -20.93
CA ARG A 257 0.05 -15.15 -20.64
C ARG A 257 -1.27 -15.02 -19.86
N ILE A 258 -2.38 -14.97 -20.61
CA ILE A 258 -3.74 -15.02 -20.04
C ILE A 258 -3.98 -16.39 -19.43
N THR A 259 -4.07 -16.47 -18.09
CA THR A 259 -4.37 -17.74 -17.42
C THR A 259 -5.83 -18.16 -17.59
N ARG A 260 -6.12 -19.41 -17.18
CA ARG A 260 -7.48 -19.95 -17.13
C ARG A 260 -8.38 -19.15 -16.17
N ALA A 261 -7.79 -18.51 -15.15
CA ALA A 261 -8.47 -17.63 -14.18
C ALA A 261 -9.06 -16.39 -14.86
N GLU A 262 -8.30 -15.78 -15.76
CA GLU A 262 -8.75 -14.60 -16.50
C GLU A 262 -9.88 -14.90 -17.50
N ARG A 263 -10.07 -16.17 -17.88
CA ARG A 263 -11.10 -16.61 -18.84
C ARG A 263 -12.40 -17.08 -18.20
N ARG A 264 -12.43 -17.33 -16.89
CA ARG A 264 -13.59 -17.93 -16.22
C ARG A 264 -13.66 -17.47 -14.78
N ASP A 265 -14.75 -16.77 -14.42
CA ASP A 265 -15.13 -16.59 -13.02
C ASP A 265 -15.29 -17.99 -12.39
N ASP A 266 -14.45 -18.26 -11.39
CA ASP A 266 -14.36 -19.40 -10.48
C ASP A 266 -13.34 -20.55 -10.75
N GLN A 267 -12.51 -20.70 -9.69
CA GLN A 267 -11.55 -21.75 -9.29
C GLN A 267 -10.25 -21.95 -10.08
N VAL A 268 -9.14 -21.42 -9.52
CA VAL A 268 -7.77 -21.72 -9.95
C VAL A 268 -6.80 -21.81 -8.76
N ASP A 269 -5.69 -22.54 -8.96
CA ASP A 269 -4.57 -22.78 -8.06
C ASP A 269 -3.97 -21.48 -7.45
N LEU A 270 -3.58 -21.53 -6.17
CA LEU A 270 -3.10 -20.41 -5.38
C LEU A 270 -1.87 -19.70 -5.97
N PHE A 271 -1.01 -20.45 -6.67
CA PHE A 271 0.18 -19.88 -7.33
C PHE A 271 -0.16 -19.11 -8.61
N ASP A 272 -1.18 -19.55 -9.35
CA ASP A 272 -1.66 -18.84 -10.54
C ASP A 272 -2.40 -17.56 -10.13
N VAL A 273 -3.21 -17.58 -9.08
CA VAL A 273 -3.96 -16.39 -8.62
C VAL A 273 -3.04 -15.23 -8.22
N LEU A 274 -1.93 -15.50 -7.52
CA LEU A 274 -1.00 -14.45 -7.08
C LEU A 274 -0.20 -13.81 -8.22
N ALA A 275 0.14 -14.59 -9.27
CA ALA A 275 0.82 -14.06 -10.44
C ALA A 275 -0.12 -13.18 -11.30
N GLU A 276 -1.41 -13.50 -11.29
CA GLU A 276 -2.41 -12.88 -12.17
C GLU A 276 -3.03 -11.62 -11.54
N GLU A 277 -3.46 -11.69 -10.28
CA GLU A 277 -4.11 -10.58 -9.58
C GLU A 277 -3.14 -9.72 -8.75
N GLY A 278 -1.92 -10.21 -8.55
CA GLY A 278 -0.97 -9.63 -7.61
C GLY A 278 -1.44 -9.79 -6.17
N ASP A 279 -0.99 -8.92 -5.26
CA ASP A 279 -1.50 -8.89 -3.88
C ASP A 279 -2.95 -8.34 -3.88
N PRO A 280 -4.01 -9.16 -3.72
CA PRO A 280 -5.41 -8.75 -3.94
C PRO A 280 -5.83 -7.58 -3.04
N ASP A 281 -5.15 -7.48 -1.89
CA ASP A 281 -5.43 -6.61 -0.76
C ASP A 281 -4.89 -5.16 -0.94
N GLY A 282 -4.14 -4.90 -2.02
CA GLY A 282 -3.55 -3.58 -2.31
C GLY A 282 -2.57 -3.08 -1.23
N CYS A 283 -2.11 -1.84 -1.36
CA CYS A 283 -1.07 -1.30 -0.49
C CYS A 283 -1.63 -0.63 0.79
N SER A 284 -2.09 -1.43 1.76
CA SER A 284 -2.51 -0.92 3.08
C SER A 284 -1.32 -0.73 4.05
N PRO A 285 -1.20 0.41 4.75
CA PRO A 285 -0.14 0.62 5.75
C PRO A 285 -0.11 -0.43 6.86
N TYR A 286 -1.26 -1.05 7.18
CA TYR A 286 -1.43 -1.89 8.36
C TYR A 286 -1.42 -3.40 8.10
N GLY A 287 -1.44 -3.82 6.83
CA GLY A 287 -1.59 -5.24 6.50
C GLY A 287 -0.94 -5.67 5.19
N CYS A 288 -0.13 -4.83 4.55
CA CYS A 288 0.57 -5.20 3.32
C CYS A 288 1.38 -6.49 3.58
N ARG A 289 1.10 -7.60 2.87
CA ARG A 289 1.77 -8.91 3.05
C ARG A 289 3.22 -8.91 2.54
N SER A 290 4.21 -8.90 3.43
CA SER A 290 5.59 -9.20 3.03
C SER A 290 5.70 -10.69 2.72
N GLY A 291 5.97 -11.05 1.47
CA GLY A 291 6.28 -12.44 1.12
C GLY A 291 7.34 -13.04 2.03
N THR A 292 7.29 -14.35 2.26
CA THR A 292 8.16 -15.05 3.22
C THR A 292 9.64 -14.83 2.84
N PRO A 293 10.46 -14.17 3.68
CA PRO A 293 11.87 -14.01 3.40
C PRO A 293 12.56 -15.38 3.43
N THR A 294 13.34 -15.72 2.39
CA THR A 294 14.25 -16.86 2.46
C THR A 294 15.32 -16.55 3.50
N GLN A 295 15.40 -17.37 4.55
CA GLN A 295 16.49 -17.31 5.52
C GLN A 295 17.78 -17.69 4.78
N GLY A 296 18.63 -16.70 4.51
CA GLY A 296 19.98 -16.96 4.05
C GLY A 296 20.70 -17.77 5.12
N ARG A 297 21.09 -19.01 4.80
CA ARG A 297 22.03 -19.77 5.63
C ARG A 297 23.25 -18.89 5.88
N ALA A 298 23.50 -18.57 7.14
CA ALA A 298 24.79 -18.06 7.56
C ALA A 298 25.81 -19.17 7.24
N ALA A 299 26.73 -18.89 6.33
CA ALA A 299 27.93 -19.70 6.21
C ALA A 299 28.74 -19.45 7.49
N ALA A 300 29.09 -20.55 8.16
CA ALA A 300 30.00 -20.59 9.29
C ALA A 300 31.40 -20.10 8.90
#